data_AF-A0A7S0BX55-F1
#
_entry.id   AF-A0A7S0BX55-F1
#
_cell.length_a   1.000
_cell.length_b   1.000
_cell.length_c   1.000
_cell.angle_alpha   90.00
_cell.angle_beta   90.00
_cell.angle_gamma   90.00
#
_symmetry.space_group_name_H-M   'P 1'
#
loop_
_entity.id
_entity.type
_entity.pdbx_description
1 polymer ?
#
loop_
_entity_poly.entity_id
_entity_poly.type
_entity_poly.pdbx_seq_one_letter_code
_entity_poly.pdbx_strand_id
1 'polypeptide(L)'
;VFTDDNISDASSNHEPITCCTSTVDEITHEALPAKHVCWIAPDGKNKQCFALETLRRVASSLGKNQFLQPPHFRESISEDLKQQIVQKFGKDALLVWKINTDSSIVFYTENGEETSFRDMFDEYMQHCMGSADLYCCPLCYTEANRQIILSEISDFDEGEDFNIDLEIERGVFDTFKNDPMFVLGSIDNEQMLAASTFCFRTISDVKNHLRNTHMIQVDDLDGNSLFHRFRVSGNFI
;
A
#
# COMPACT_ATOMS: atom_id res chain seq x y z
N VAL A 1 -3.00 9.40 61.03
CA VAL A 1 -2.46 8.05 61.34
C VAL A 1 -2.85 7.17 60.17
N PHE A 2 -1.83 6.63 59.51
CA PHE A 2 -1.87 5.76 58.33
C PHE A 2 -2.69 4.49 58.55
N THR A 3 -3.30 3.97 57.48
CA THR A 3 -2.90 2.68 56.89
C THR A 3 -3.47 2.56 55.47
N ASP A 4 -2.54 2.32 54.54
CA ASP A 4 -2.70 1.78 53.20
C ASP A 4 -3.30 0.36 53.22
N ASP A 5 -3.89 -0.09 52.11
CA ASP A 5 -3.34 -1.23 51.34
C ASP A 5 -4.24 -1.74 50.20
N ASN A 6 -3.57 -2.04 49.08
CA ASN A 6 -3.89 -3.01 48.02
C ASN A 6 -4.95 -2.67 46.96
N ILE A 7 -4.50 -2.03 45.89
CA ILE A 7 -4.90 -2.40 44.52
C ILE A 7 -3.65 -2.83 43.76
N SER A 8 -3.68 -4.10 43.37
CA SER A 8 -2.65 -4.86 42.67
C SER A 8 -2.23 -4.22 41.36
N ASP A 9 -0.92 -3.98 41.24
CA ASP A 9 -0.21 -3.77 39.98
C ASP A 9 -0.43 -5.00 39.07
N ALA A 10 -1.20 -4.79 38.00
CA ALA A 10 -1.21 -5.70 36.87
C ALA A 10 0.12 -5.53 36.13
N SER A 11 1.06 -6.41 36.46
CA SER A 11 2.32 -6.62 35.75
C SER A 11 2.05 -6.81 34.26
N SER A 12 2.29 -5.77 33.46
CA SER A 12 2.45 -5.93 32.03
C SER A 12 3.79 -6.62 31.80
N ASN A 13 3.73 -7.89 31.37
CA ASN A 13 4.87 -8.65 30.89
C ASN A 13 5.44 -7.95 29.64
N HIS A 14 6.27 -6.92 29.82
CA HIS A 14 7.10 -6.40 28.75
C HIS A 14 8.31 -7.32 28.65
N GLU A 15 8.25 -8.27 27.72
CA GLU A 15 9.44 -8.98 27.27
C GLU A 15 10.51 -7.96 26.88
N PRO A 16 11.77 -8.17 27.30
CA PRO A 16 12.86 -7.26 26.97
C PRO A 16 12.96 -7.15 25.45
N ILE A 17 13.05 -5.91 24.94
CA ILE A 17 13.22 -5.58 23.53
C ILE A 17 14.32 -6.47 22.96
N THR A 18 13.93 -7.54 22.26
CA THR A 18 14.85 -8.51 21.70
C THR A 18 15.84 -7.77 20.80
N CYS A 19 17.14 -7.93 21.07
CA CYS A 19 18.20 -7.48 20.17
C CYS A 19 17.99 -8.15 18.81
N CYS A 20 17.44 -7.39 17.88
CA CYS A 20 17.31 -7.83 16.50
C CYS A 20 18.72 -8.04 15.91
N THR A 21 18.92 -9.16 15.24
CA THR A 21 20.18 -9.49 14.57
C THR A 21 20.25 -8.98 13.13
N SER A 22 19.19 -8.35 12.61
CA SER A 22 19.23 -7.78 11.26
C SER A 22 20.22 -6.63 11.23
N THR A 23 21.05 -6.62 10.19
CA THR A 23 22.08 -5.60 9.97
C THR A 23 21.77 -4.71 8.77
N VAL A 24 20.69 -4.98 8.03
CA VAL A 24 20.38 -4.35 6.74
C VAL A 24 18.94 -3.88 6.71
N ASP A 25 18.72 -2.68 6.17
CA ASP A 25 17.39 -2.08 5.97
C ASP A 25 16.66 -2.80 4.83
N GLU A 26 15.39 -3.13 5.05
CA GLU A 26 14.61 -3.91 4.09
C GLU A 26 14.35 -3.18 2.77
N ILE A 27 14.32 -1.83 2.78
CA ILE A 27 14.03 -1.02 1.59
C ILE A 27 15.31 -0.48 0.97
N THR A 28 16.19 0.14 1.77
CA THR A 28 17.38 0.81 1.21
C THR A 28 18.57 -0.12 1.05
N HIS A 29 18.51 -1.32 1.64
CA HIS A 29 19.63 -2.27 1.72
C HIS A 29 20.91 -1.69 2.36
N GLU A 30 20.81 -0.54 3.04
CA GLU A 30 21.91 0.07 3.78
C GLU A 30 22.07 -0.59 5.16
N ALA A 31 23.23 -0.38 5.79
CA ALA A 31 23.48 -0.87 7.14
C ALA A 31 22.52 -0.25 8.16
N LEU A 32 21.81 -1.10 8.93
CA LEU A 32 20.91 -0.62 9.98
C LEU A 32 21.68 0.02 11.13
N PRO A 33 21.21 1.17 11.63
CA PRO A 33 21.68 1.68 12.92
C PRO A 33 21.37 0.71 14.06
N ALA A 34 22.16 0.81 15.14
CA ALA A 34 21.96 -0.01 16.34
C ALA A 34 20.52 0.09 16.90
N LYS A 35 19.88 1.26 16.75
CA LYS A 35 18.45 1.45 17.00
C LYS A 35 17.71 1.47 15.65
N HIS A 36 16.85 0.47 15.44
CA HIS A 36 15.99 0.37 14.27
C HIS A 36 14.61 -0.20 14.66
N VAL A 37 13.64 -0.02 13.77
CA VAL A 37 12.27 -0.53 13.92
C VAL A 37 12.21 -1.96 13.37
N CYS A 38 11.54 -2.84 14.09
CA CYS A 38 11.35 -4.24 13.69
C CYS A 38 9.85 -4.50 13.56
N TRP A 39 9.40 -4.70 12.33
CA TRP A 39 8.06 -5.17 12.05
C TRP A 39 8.05 -6.70 11.97
N ILE A 40 7.05 -7.32 12.58
CA ILE A 40 6.84 -8.76 12.53
C ILE A 40 5.45 -8.97 11.94
N ALA A 41 5.35 -9.80 10.91
CA ALA A 41 4.10 -10.14 10.30
C ALA A 41 3.15 -10.80 11.31
N PRO A 42 1.82 -10.68 11.15
CA PRO A 42 0.85 -11.30 12.06
C PRO A 42 1.01 -12.82 12.20
N ASP A 43 1.61 -13.49 11.22
CA ASP A 43 1.91 -14.92 11.26
C ASP A 43 3.18 -15.26 12.07
N GLY A 44 3.92 -14.25 12.52
CA GLY A 44 5.17 -14.38 13.27
C GLY A 44 6.37 -14.87 12.44
N LYS A 45 6.19 -15.13 11.14
CA LYS A 45 7.21 -15.79 10.31
C LYS A 45 8.07 -14.80 9.56
N ASN A 46 7.46 -13.71 9.06
CA ASN A 46 8.19 -12.69 8.35
C ASN A 46 8.56 -11.54 9.29
N LYS A 47 9.82 -11.10 9.21
CA LYS A 47 10.34 -9.99 10.01
C LYS A 47 11.11 -9.06 9.09
N GLN A 48 10.70 -7.80 9.08
CA GLN A 48 11.36 -6.75 8.30
C GLN A 48 11.90 -5.68 9.24
N CYS A 49 13.05 -5.12 8.92
CA CYS A 49 13.71 -4.14 9.77
C CYS A 49 14.01 -2.87 8.99
N PHE A 50 13.71 -1.74 9.61
CA PHE A 50 13.76 -0.44 8.96
C PHE A 50 14.51 0.54 9.86
N ALA A 51 15.41 1.32 9.26
CA ALA A 51 15.86 2.55 9.88
C ALA A 51 14.64 3.48 10.05
N LEU A 52 14.62 4.24 11.15
CA LEU A 52 13.54 5.18 11.41
C LEU A 52 13.40 6.22 10.28
N GLU A 53 14.53 6.62 9.70
CA GLU A 53 14.58 7.56 8.59
C GLU A 53 13.93 7.02 7.32
N THR A 54 14.14 5.73 7.01
CA THR A 54 13.45 5.03 5.91
C THR A 54 11.95 5.16 6.05
N LEU A 55 11.39 4.87 7.23
CA LEU A 55 9.94 4.97 7.47
C LEU A 55 9.40 6.39 7.32
N ARG A 56 10.19 7.42 7.68
CA ARG A 56 9.80 8.83 7.46
C ARG A 56 9.83 9.22 5.99
N ARG A 57 10.83 8.72 5.25
CA ARG A 57 10.91 8.90 3.79
C ARG A 57 9.74 8.24 3.08
N VAL A 58 9.35 7.03 3.48
CA VAL A 58 8.13 6.38 2.97
C VAL A 58 6.91 7.27 3.18
N ALA A 59 6.65 7.70 4.42
CA ALA A 59 5.51 8.58 4.73
C ALA A 59 5.52 9.84 3.86
N SER A 60 6.67 10.51 3.77
CA SER A 60 6.84 11.73 2.96
C SER A 60 6.64 11.48 1.46
N SER A 61 7.19 10.39 0.93
CA SER A 61 7.09 10.01 -0.49
C SER A 61 5.66 9.69 -0.94
N LEU A 62 4.82 9.26 0.00
CA LEU A 62 3.39 9.00 -0.20
C LEU A 62 2.52 10.23 0.11
N GLY A 63 3.14 11.38 0.39
CA GLY A 63 2.43 12.62 0.75
C GLY A 63 1.68 12.52 2.08
N LYS A 64 2.03 11.56 2.96
CA LYS A 64 1.40 11.36 4.26
C LYS A 64 2.26 11.97 5.36
N ASN A 65 1.62 12.70 6.29
CA ASN A 65 2.29 13.28 7.47
C ASN A 65 2.27 12.34 8.69
N GLN A 66 2.16 11.03 8.44
CA GLN A 66 2.10 10.02 9.50
C GLN A 66 2.78 8.72 9.03
N PHE A 67 3.29 7.95 10.00
CA PHE A 67 3.82 6.62 9.73
C PHE A 67 2.72 5.67 9.26
N LEU A 68 3.07 4.86 8.26
CA LEU A 68 2.20 3.84 7.69
C LEU A 68 2.72 2.45 8.05
N GLN A 69 1.81 1.48 8.07
CA GLN A 69 2.04 0.13 8.51
C GLN A 69 2.78 -0.68 7.43
N PRO A 70 4.00 -1.20 7.71
CA PRO A 70 4.63 -2.19 6.83
C PRO A 70 3.79 -3.49 6.74
N PRO A 71 3.91 -4.27 5.66
CA PRO A 71 4.88 -4.13 4.57
C PRO A 71 4.39 -3.23 3.43
N HIS A 72 3.08 -2.96 3.34
CA HIS A 72 2.48 -2.30 2.18
C HIS A 72 2.26 -0.80 2.33
N PHE A 73 2.43 -0.25 3.54
CA PHE A 73 2.37 1.18 3.82
C PHE A 73 1.06 1.86 3.39
N ARG A 74 -0.07 1.18 3.59
CA ARG A 74 -1.42 1.71 3.28
C ARG A 74 -2.11 2.24 4.52
N GLU A 75 -2.15 1.41 5.56
CA GLU A 75 -2.84 1.71 6.80
C GLU A 75 -1.97 2.54 7.76
N SER A 76 -2.63 3.21 8.71
CA SER A 76 -1.92 3.82 9.83
C SER A 76 -1.15 2.78 10.64
N ILE A 77 0.04 3.14 11.09
CA ILE A 77 0.89 2.27 11.92
C ILE A 77 0.15 1.81 13.19
N SER A 78 0.29 0.53 13.53
CA SER A 78 -0.27 -0.10 14.73
C SER A 78 0.28 0.50 16.03
N GLU A 79 -0.51 0.45 17.11
CA GLU A 79 -0.10 0.95 18.43
C GLU A 79 1.14 0.24 18.96
N ASP A 80 1.28 -1.06 18.71
CA ASP A 80 2.46 -1.83 19.13
C ASP A 80 3.74 -1.31 18.45
N LEU A 81 3.67 -1.03 17.15
CA LEU A 81 4.81 -0.50 16.41
C LEU A 81 5.10 0.96 16.79
N LYS A 82 4.07 1.78 17.08
CA LYS A 82 4.26 3.12 17.67
C LYS A 82 4.97 3.04 19.01
N GLN A 83 4.54 2.14 19.89
CA GLN A 83 5.19 1.94 21.20
C GLN A 83 6.65 1.52 21.03
N GLN A 84 6.96 0.64 20.07
CA GLN A 84 8.33 0.27 19.76
C GLN A 84 9.17 1.49 19.33
N ILE A 85 8.62 2.36 18.48
CA ILE A 85 9.30 3.60 18.07
C ILE A 85 9.55 4.49 19.30
N VAL A 86 8.54 4.69 20.15
CA VAL A 86 8.65 5.52 21.35
C VAL A 86 9.68 4.97 22.34
N GLN A 87 9.68 3.65 22.56
CA GLN A 87 10.63 3.00 23.48
C GLN A 87 12.07 3.12 22.99
N LYS A 88 12.31 3.01 21.67
CA LYS A 88 13.66 3.05 21.11
C LYS A 88 14.19 4.48 20.89
N PHE A 89 13.33 5.37 20.42
CA PHE A 89 13.71 6.68 19.89
C PHE A 89 13.09 7.87 20.63
N GLY A 90 12.14 7.66 21.55
CA GLY A 90 11.42 8.70 22.27
C GLY A 90 10.12 9.14 21.59
N LYS A 91 9.28 9.90 22.30
CA LYS A 91 7.97 10.37 21.79
C LYS A 91 8.08 11.27 20.58
N ASP A 92 9.12 12.11 20.53
CA ASP A 92 9.35 13.05 19.43
C ASP A 92 9.69 12.34 18.12
N ALA A 93 10.07 11.06 18.17
CA ALA A 93 10.34 10.26 16.99
C ALA A 93 9.11 9.99 16.13
N LEU A 94 7.90 10.03 16.72
CA LEU A 94 6.62 9.88 16.03
C LEU A 94 6.27 11.08 15.13
N LEU A 95 6.98 12.19 15.29
CA LEU A 95 6.77 13.38 14.48
C LEU A 95 7.46 13.16 13.13
N VAL A 96 6.65 12.89 12.10
CA VAL A 96 7.05 12.93 10.69
C VAL A 96 7.07 14.41 10.29
N TRP A 97 8.08 15.15 10.74
CA TRP A 97 8.29 16.50 10.22
C TRP A 97 8.44 16.40 8.70
N LYS A 98 7.96 17.41 7.96
CA LYS A 98 8.25 17.54 6.54
C LYS A 98 9.77 17.52 6.39
N ILE A 99 10.33 16.36 6.04
CA ILE A 99 11.71 16.27 5.59
C ILE A 99 11.77 17.27 4.43
N ASN A 100 12.69 18.22 4.50
CA ASN A 100 12.87 19.18 3.42
C ASN A 100 13.24 18.35 2.19
N THR A 101 12.29 18.14 1.28
CA THR A 101 12.43 17.29 0.07
C THR A 101 13.40 17.88 -0.96
N ASP A 102 14.16 18.90 -0.58
CA ASP A 102 15.17 19.58 -1.39
C ASP A 102 16.50 18.82 -1.49
N SER A 103 16.56 17.58 -1.02
CA SER A 103 17.70 16.71 -1.24
C SER A 103 17.24 15.47 -1.97
N SER A 104 17.48 15.47 -3.28
CA SER A 104 17.64 14.25 -4.06
C SER A 104 18.73 13.42 -3.39
N ILE A 105 18.35 12.63 -2.39
CA ILE A 105 19.27 11.68 -1.77
C ILE A 105 19.41 10.55 -2.78
N VAL A 106 20.53 10.61 -3.46
CA VAL A 106 20.98 9.64 -4.44
C VAL A 106 21.65 8.51 -3.69
N PHE A 107 21.23 7.27 -3.96
CA PHE A 107 21.88 6.07 -3.47
C PHE A 107 22.70 5.48 -4.60
N TYR A 108 23.75 4.75 -4.26
CA TYR A 108 24.56 4.05 -5.24
C TYR A 108 24.37 2.56 -5.02
N THR A 109 24.00 1.84 -6.08
CA THR A 109 23.97 0.38 -6.06
C THR A 109 25.39 -0.17 -5.95
N GLU A 110 25.53 -1.48 -5.70
CA GLU A 110 26.84 -2.16 -5.71
C GLU A 110 27.56 -2.01 -7.06
N ASN A 111 26.82 -1.75 -8.14
CA ASN A 111 27.35 -1.50 -9.49
C ASN A 111 27.75 -0.04 -9.72
N GLY A 112 27.55 0.84 -8.73
CA GLY A 112 27.84 2.28 -8.83
C GLY A 112 26.79 3.08 -9.58
N GLU A 113 25.63 2.51 -9.87
CA GLU A 113 24.52 3.21 -10.50
C GLU A 113 23.74 4.04 -9.47
N GLU A 114 23.41 5.27 -9.85
CA GLU A 114 22.58 6.17 -9.07
C GLU A 114 21.12 5.69 -9.10
N THR A 115 20.57 5.40 -7.93
CA THR A 115 19.17 5.01 -7.72
C THR A 115 18.51 5.97 -6.73
N SER A 116 17.28 6.36 -7.01
CA SER A 116 16.52 7.22 -6.11
C SER A 116 15.88 6.40 -5.00
N PHE A 117 15.54 7.04 -3.87
CA PHE A 117 14.71 6.39 -2.85
C PHE A 117 13.41 5.84 -3.43
N ARG A 118 12.84 6.55 -4.42
CA ARG A 118 11.58 6.16 -5.02
C ARG A 118 11.72 4.82 -5.75
N ASP A 119 12.79 4.64 -6.51
CA ASP A 119 13.04 3.40 -7.25
C ASP A 119 13.22 2.22 -6.30
N MET A 120 14.01 2.38 -5.23
CA MET A 120 14.18 1.33 -4.21
C MET A 120 12.87 1.01 -3.48
N PHE A 121 12.07 2.04 -3.16
CA PHE A 121 10.77 1.83 -2.53
C PHE A 121 9.80 1.11 -3.45
N ASP A 122 9.77 1.49 -4.73
CA ASP A 122 8.93 0.84 -5.73
C ASP A 122 9.38 -0.62 -5.92
N GLU A 123 10.68 -0.92 -6.03
CA GLU A 123 11.22 -2.29 -6.07
C GLU A 123 10.82 -3.12 -4.83
N TYR A 124 10.97 -2.56 -3.63
CA TYR A 124 10.54 -3.20 -2.40
C TYR A 124 9.03 -3.51 -2.40
N MET A 125 8.21 -2.57 -2.87
CA MET A 125 6.77 -2.76 -2.97
C MET A 125 6.41 -3.88 -3.96
N GLN A 126 7.12 -3.97 -5.08
CA GLN A 126 6.98 -5.07 -6.04
C GLN A 126 7.31 -6.42 -5.39
N HIS A 127 8.41 -6.47 -4.62
CA HIS A 127 8.80 -7.69 -3.91
C HIS A 127 7.73 -8.13 -2.90
N CYS A 128 7.17 -7.18 -2.14
CA CYS A 128 6.14 -7.45 -1.13
C CYS A 128 4.79 -7.88 -1.73
N MET A 129 4.45 -7.40 -2.93
CA MET A 129 3.19 -7.76 -3.59
C MET A 129 3.21 -9.15 -4.23
N GLY A 130 4.39 -9.78 -4.32
CA GLY A 130 4.59 -11.08 -4.95
C GLY A 130 4.53 -11.00 -6.48
N SER A 131 5.12 -11.98 -7.16
CA SER A 131 5.18 -12.03 -8.63
C SER A 131 3.87 -12.47 -9.32
N ALA A 132 2.75 -12.47 -8.59
CA ALA A 132 1.50 -12.99 -9.09
C ALA A 132 0.73 -11.92 -9.85
N ASP A 133 0.61 -12.08 -11.18
CA ASP A 133 -0.32 -11.31 -11.98
C ASP A 133 -1.76 -11.59 -11.51
N LEU A 134 -2.53 -10.51 -11.33
CA LEU A 134 -3.96 -10.58 -11.13
C LEU A 134 -4.67 -10.15 -12.42
N TYR A 135 -5.79 -10.78 -12.72
CA TYR A 135 -6.67 -10.43 -13.81
C TYR A 135 -8.00 -9.96 -13.25
N CYS A 136 -8.37 -8.72 -13.56
CA CYS A 136 -9.65 -8.17 -13.15
C CYS A 136 -10.73 -8.51 -14.19
N CYS A 137 -11.95 -8.76 -13.72
CA CYS A 137 -13.12 -8.74 -14.61
C CYS A 137 -13.23 -7.36 -15.28
N PRO A 138 -13.23 -7.28 -16.64
CA PRO A 138 -13.31 -6.01 -17.35
C PRO A 138 -14.52 -5.15 -16.94
N LEU A 139 -15.68 -5.79 -16.75
CA LEU A 139 -16.92 -5.07 -16.42
C LEU A 139 -16.90 -4.51 -15.00
N CYS A 140 -16.51 -5.33 -14.02
CA CYS A 140 -16.41 -4.89 -12.63
C CYS A 140 -15.36 -3.80 -12.46
N TYR A 141 -14.21 -3.93 -13.14
CA TYR A 141 -13.14 -2.94 -13.07
C TYR A 141 -13.57 -1.61 -13.70
N THR A 142 -14.19 -1.63 -14.87
CA THR A 142 -14.70 -0.42 -15.51
C THR A 142 -15.77 0.26 -14.65
N GLU A 143 -16.67 -0.50 -14.03
CA GLU A 143 -17.67 0.05 -13.11
C GLU A 143 -17.03 0.65 -11.86
N ALA A 144 -16.03 -0.02 -11.27
CA ALA A 144 -15.27 0.53 -10.16
C ALA A 144 -14.59 1.86 -10.50
N ASN A 145 -13.92 1.93 -11.66
CA ASN A 145 -13.31 3.17 -12.12
C ASN A 145 -14.35 4.28 -12.37
N ARG A 146 -15.52 3.91 -12.92
CA ARG A 146 -16.63 4.86 -13.14
C ARG A 146 -17.13 5.45 -11.83
N GLN A 147 -17.22 4.66 -10.76
CA GLN A 147 -17.67 5.14 -9.45
C GLN A 147 -16.70 6.15 -8.84
N ILE A 148 -15.39 5.96 -9.02
CA ILE A 148 -14.37 6.92 -8.57
C ILE A 148 -14.56 8.27 -9.27
N ILE A 149 -14.70 8.25 -10.59
CA ILE A 149 -14.91 9.47 -11.39
C ILE A 149 -16.19 10.19 -10.95
N LEU A 150 -17.29 9.45 -10.72
CA LEU A 150 -18.54 10.04 -10.23
C LEU A 150 -18.39 10.69 -8.85
N SER A 151 -17.62 10.06 -7.96
CA SER A 151 -17.34 10.63 -6.64
C SER A 151 -16.55 11.93 -6.76
N GLU A 152 -15.55 11.98 -7.63
CA GLU A 152 -14.75 13.19 -7.87
C GLU A 152 -15.60 14.32 -8.45
N ILE A 153 -16.50 14.01 -9.39
CA ILE A 153 -17.40 14.99 -10.01
C ILE A 153 -18.38 15.57 -8.99
N SER A 154 -18.91 14.75 -8.06
CA SER A 154 -19.87 15.23 -7.07
C SER A 154 -19.29 16.24 -6.06
N ASP A 155 -17.96 16.33 -5.97
CA ASP A 155 -17.28 17.30 -5.11
C ASP A 155 -17.06 18.67 -5.78
N PHE A 156 -17.41 18.83 -7.07
CA PHE A 156 -17.35 20.11 -7.77
C PHE A 156 -18.58 20.97 -7.47
N ASP A 157 -18.34 22.22 -7.05
CA ASP A 157 -19.36 23.22 -6.73
C ASP A 157 -20.18 23.59 -7.99
N GLU A 158 -21.50 23.76 -7.85
CA GLU A 158 -22.52 23.91 -8.92
C GLU A 158 -22.43 25.24 -9.72
N GLY A 159 -21.23 25.78 -9.92
CA GLY A 159 -21.00 27.12 -10.49
C GLY A 159 -20.70 27.18 -11.99
N GLU A 160 -20.40 26.06 -12.65
CA GLU A 160 -20.11 26.01 -14.09
C GLU A 160 -21.10 25.11 -14.83
N ASP A 161 -21.37 25.40 -16.12
CA ASP A 161 -22.20 24.59 -17.04
C ASP A 161 -21.55 23.20 -17.25
N PHE A 162 -21.63 22.36 -16.23
CA PHE A 162 -20.98 21.05 -16.17
C PHE A 162 -21.88 20.01 -16.82
N ASN A 163 -21.49 19.55 -18.01
CA ASN A 163 -22.18 18.46 -18.69
C ASN A 163 -21.65 17.12 -18.19
N ILE A 164 -22.34 16.57 -17.19
CA ILE A 164 -22.02 15.30 -16.53
C ILE A 164 -21.84 14.16 -17.54
N ASP A 165 -22.69 14.08 -18.56
CA ASP A 165 -22.65 12.98 -19.52
C ASP A 165 -21.36 13.00 -20.37
N LEU A 166 -20.90 14.20 -20.78
CA LEU A 166 -19.66 14.36 -21.53
C LEU A 166 -18.41 14.04 -20.71
N GLU A 167 -18.39 14.37 -19.43
CA GLU A 167 -17.27 14.07 -18.54
C GLU A 167 -17.24 12.60 -18.11
N ILE A 168 -18.41 11.95 -17.95
CA ILE A 168 -18.48 10.49 -17.77
C ILE A 168 -17.93 9.78 -19.01
N GLU A 169 -18.33 10.17 -20.22
CA GLU A 169 -17.80 9.55 -21.44
C GLU A 169 -16.28 9.71 -21.53
N ARG A 170 -15.75 10.92 -21.26
CA ARG A 170 -14.30 11.17 -21.23
C ARG A 170 -13.58 10.34 -20.18
N GLY A 171 -14.10 10.27 -18.95
CA GLY A 171 -13.51 9.52 -17.86
C GLY A 171 -13.53 8.00 -18.09
N VAL A 172 -14.55 7.48 -18.78
CA VAL A 172 -14.61 6.06 -19.18
C VAL A 172 -13.53 5.73 -20.22
N PHE A 173 -13.18 6.65 -21.12
CA PHE A 173 -12.05 6.47 -22.04
C PHE A 173 -10.69 6.43 -21.31
N ASP A 174 -10.58 7.05 -20.14
CA ASP A 174 -9.38 7.09 -19.29
C ASP A 174 -9.31 5.95 -18.25
N THR A 175 -9.98 4.81 -18.49
CA THR A 175 -10.01 3.65 -17.56
C THR A 175 -8.61 3.14 -17.13
N PHE A 176 -7.55 3.47 -17.87
CA PHE A 176 -6.17 3.07 -17.59
C PHE A 176 -5.27 4.22 -17.10
N LYS A 177 -5.82 5.41 -16.83
CA LYS A 177 -5.06 6.55 -16.31
C LYS A 177 -4.76 6.40 -14.82
N ASN A 178 -5.70 5.81 -14.09
CA ASN A 178 -5.54 5.56 -12.66
C ASN A 178 -4.71 4.29 -12.44
N ASP A 179 -3.84 4.33 -11.43
CA ASP A 179 -3.14 3.15 -10.96
C ASP A 179 -4.17 2.06 -10.63
N PRO A 180 -4.05 0.83 -11.16
CA PRO A 180 -4.99 -0.23 -10.88
C PRO A 180 -5.17 -0.51 -9.39
N MET A 181 -4.13 -0.38 -8.57
CA MET A 181 -4.24 -0.54 -7.12
C MET A 181 -5.01 0.60 -6.47
N PHE A 182 -4.91 1.82 -7.00
CA PHE A 182 -5.77 2.92 -6.56
C PHE A 182 -7.24 2.61 -6.88
N VAL A 183 -7.52 2.18 -8.11
CA VAL A 183 -8.89 1.83 -8.51
C VAL A 183 -9.47 0.74 -7.62
N LEU A 184 -8.72 -0.33 -7.39
CA LEU A 184 -9.17 -1.46 -6.56
C LEU A 184 -9.35 -1.06 -5.09
N GLY A 185 -8.50 -0.19 -4.55
CA GLY A 185 -8.56 0.24 -3.15
C GLY A 185 -9.68 1.23 -2.87
N SER A 186 -10.04 2.06 -3.85
CA SER A 186 -11.07 3.09 -3.66
C SER A 186 -12.50 2.54 -3.53
N ILE A 187 -12.74 1.28 -3.92
CA ILE A 187 -14.09 0.69 -3.92
C ILE A 187 -14.61 0.44 -2.50
N ASP A 188 -13.72 0.09 -1.56
CA ASP A 188 -14.11 -0.37 -0.23
C ASP A 188 -13.22 0.15 0.90
N ASN A 189 -12.80 1.40 0.78
CA ASN A 189 -11.95 2.08 1.77
C ASN A 189 -10.66 1.30 2.04
N GLU A 190 -9.98 0.90 0.97
CA GLU A 190 -8.70 0.19 0.96
C GLU A 190 -8.73 -1.25 1.52
N GLN A 191 -9.91 -1.79 1.86
CA GLN A 191 -10.03 -3.15 2.41
C GLN A 191 -9.84 -4.26 1.37
N MET A 192 -9.99 -3.95 0.08
CA MET A 192 -9.80 -4.86 -1.07
C MET A 192 -10.71 -6.10 -1.07
N LEU A 193 -11.70 -6.17 -0.17
CA LEU A 193 -12.73 -7.20 -0.12
C LEU A 193 -13.61 -7.17 -1.37
N ALA A 194 -14.10 -5.99 -1.77
CA ALA A 194 -14.89 -5.83 -2.98
C ALA A 194 -14.06 -6.18 -4.22
N ALA A 195 -12.84 -5.64 -4.31
CA ALA A 195 -11.87 -5.95 -5.36
C ALA A 195 -11.62 -7.47 -5.51
N SER A 196 -11.46 -8.17 -4.38
CA SER A 196 -11.19 -9.62 -4.38
C SER A 196 -12.28 -10.47 -5.04
N THR A 197 -13.53 -9.97 -5.09
CA THR A 197 -14.65 -10.72 -5.71
C THR A 197 -14.58 -10.78 -7.23
N PHE A 198 -13.80 -9.90 -7.84
CA PHE A 198 -13.65 -9.81 -9.30
C PHE A 198 -12.20 -9.79 -9.79
N CYS A 199 -11.22 -9.94 -8.89
CA CYS A 199 -9.80 -10.11 -9.22
C CYS A 199 -9.40 -11.58 -9.07
N PHE A 200 -8.78 -12.14 -10.12
CA PHE A 200 -8.48 -13.56 -10.20
C PHE A 200 -7.04 -13.83 -10.59
N ARG A 201 -6.51 -14.99 -10.18
CA ARG A 201 -5.14 -15.40 -10.57
C ARG A 201 -5.06 -15.94 -11.99
N THR A 202 -6.17 -16.39 -12.57
CA THR A 202 -6.19 -16.98 -13.91
C THR A 202 -7.28 -16.37 -14.78
N ILE A 203 -7.02 -16.28 -16.09
CA ILE A 203 -8.00 -15.83 -17.07
C ILE A 203 -9.22 -16.76 -17.10
N SER A 204 -9.02 -18.07 -16.84
CA SER A 204 -10.11 -19.04 -16.74
C SER A 204 -11.12 -18.66 -15.67
N ASP A 205 -10.65 -18.17 -14.52
CA ASP A 205 -11.52 -17.71 -13.43
C ASP A 205 -12.26 -16.42 -13.79
N VAL A 206 -11.61 -15.48 -14.50
CA VAL A 206 -12.28 -14.29 -15.04
C VAL A 206 -13.39 -14.69 -16.01
N LYS A 207 -13.11 -15.63 -16.92
CA LYS A 207 -14.09 -16.17 -17.86
C LYS A 207 -15.25 -16.85 -17.13
N ASN A 208 -14.98 -17.58 -16.06
CA ASN A 208 -16.01 -18.18 -15.20
C ASN A 208 -16.87 -17.10 -14.52
N HIS A 209 -16.24 -16.05 -13.99
CA HIS A 209 -16.95 -14.93 -13.39
C HIS A 209 -17.84 -14.20 -14.40
N LEU A 210 -17.35 -13.92 -15.62
CA LEU A 210 -18.17 -13.31 -16.68
C LEU A 210 -19.39 -14.16 -17.04
N ARG A 211 -19.25 -15.49 -17.08
CA ARG A 211 -20.36 -16.41 -17.33
C ARG A 211 -21.37 -16.42 -16.18
N ASN A 212 -20.91 -16.53 -14.95
CA ASN A 212 -21.78 -16.75 -13.78
C ASN A 212 -22.41 -15.45 -13.25
N THR A 213 -21.68 -14.34 -13.30
CA THR A 213 -22.09 -13.06 -12.71
C THR A 213 -22.72 -12.16 -13.76
N HIS A 214 -22.15 -12.09 -14.96
CA HIS A 214 -22.60 -11.18 -16.02
C HIS A 214 -23.41 -11.87 -17.13
N MET A 215 -23.54 -13.20 -17.09
CA MET A 215 -24.24 -13.99 -18.11
C MET A 215 -23.65 -13.80 -19.53
N ILE A 216 -22.34 -13.52 -19.61
CA ILE A 216 -21.64 -13.31 -20.88
C ILE A 216 -20.94 -14.60 -21.30
N GLN A 217 -21.29 -15.08 -22.49
CA GLN A 217 -20.54 -16.13 -23.15
C GLN A 217 -19.26 -15.54 -23.76
N VAL A 218 -18.12 -16.13 -23.39
CA VAL A 218 -16.78 -15.67 -23.78
C VAL A 218 -16.13 -16.61 -24.78
N ASP A 219 -16.87 -17.63 -25.25
CA ASP A 219 -16.37 -18.66 -26.15
C ASP A 219 -16.14 -18.10 -27.58
N ASP A 220 -16.84 -17.03 -27.93
CA ASP A 220 -16.73 -16.33 -29.23
C ASP A 220 -15.61 -15.27 -29.24
N LEU A 221 -14.94 -15.03 -28.11
CA LEU A 221 -13.82 -14.08 -28.04
C LEU A 221 -12.54 -14.78 -28.52
N ASP A 222 -12.07 -14.39 -29.71
CA ASP A 222 -10.81 -14.88 -30.24
C ASP A 222 -9.62 -14.43 -29.38
N GLY A 223 -9.03 -15.38 -28.67
CA GLY A 223 -7.84 -15.19 -27.86
C GLY A 223 -8.09 -14.59 -26.47
N ASN A 224 -6.99 -14.13 -25.85
CA ASN A 224 -7.01 -13.60 -24.47
C ASN A 224 -6.59 -12.12 -24.40
N SER A 225 -6.48 -11.44 -25.55
CA SER A 225 -5.97 -10.07 -25.64
C SER A 225 -6.74 -9.09 -24.76
N LEU A 226 -8.07 -9.22 -24.70
CA LEU A 226 -8.93 -8.41 -23.84
C LEU A 226 -8.53 -8.55 -22.36
N PHE A 227 -8.37 -9.77 -21.86
CA PHE A 227 -8.07 -10.04 -20.45
C PHE A 227 -6.67 -9.55 -20.07
N HIS A 228 -5.72 -9.59 -21.00
CA HIS A 228 -4.38 -9.05 -20.76
C HIS A 228 -4.37 -7.52 -20.58
N ARG A 229 -5.37 -6.79 -21.11
CA ARG A 229 -5.51 -5.35 -20.84
C ARG A 229 -5.94 -5.06 -19.40
N PHE A 230 -6.61 -6.00 -18.75
CA PHE A 230 -7.05 -5.91 -17.35
C PHE A 230 -6.15 -6.73 -16.42
N ARG A 231 -4.88 -6.93 -16.82
CA ARG A 231 -3.88 -7.59 -16.00
C ARG A 231 -3.22 -6.56 -15.09
N VAL A 232 -3.46 -6.69 -13.79
CA VAL A 232 -2.73 -5.97 -12.74
C VAL A 232 -1.49 -6.77 -12.44
N SER A 233 -0.36 -6.29 -12.95
CA SER A 233 0.93 -6.94 -12.74
C SER A 233 1.58 -6.30 -11.52
N GLY A 234 2.16 -7.11 -10.64
CA GLY A 234 3.00 -6.61 -9.54
C GLY A 234 4.29 -5.94 -10.03
N ASN A 235 4.60 -6.04 -11.33
CA ASN A 235 5.78 -5.44 -11.97
C ASN A 235 5.38 -4.11 -12.61
N PHE A 236 5.47 -3.01 -11.87
CA PHE A 236 5.44 -1.66 -12.45
C PHE A 236 6.87 -1.31 -12.86
N ILE A 237 7.23 -1.58 -14.12
CA ILE A 237 8.52 -1.17 -14.70
C ILE A 237 8.46 0.30 -15.08
#